data_AF-A0A1V4YY43-F1
#
_entry.id   AF-A0A1V4YY43-F1
#
_cell.length_a   1.000
_cell.length_b   1.000
_cell.length_c   1.000
_cell.angle_alpha   90.00
_cell.angle_beta   90.00
_cell.angle_gamma   90.00
#
_symmetry.space_group_name_H-M   'P 1'
#
loop_
_entity.id
_entity.type
_entity.pdbx_description
1 polymer ?
#
loop_
_entity_poly.entity_id
_entity_poly.type
_entity_poly.pdbx_seq_one_letter_code
_entity_poly.pdbx_strand_id
1 'polypeptide(L)'
;MVKVKDMLYACAANENICQAGECGGAVTALLTYALESKMVDAVVAVTKGADVYDGVPTIFTDPKEIIKSAGSLHCAPLAVGKFVVQYMNGAKDKKIALPVKPCDARAILVMAKRGKVNKDNLLMVGVNCGGTVRPIVGREMIEKYYGVSPDDVVKEEIAKGKFIIVTKNHEHKEVSIDELEEHGYGRRNNCQRCDVKIPTMADLACGNWGVIGPLAGKATFVEVCSEKGAKLVDGAVNAKAVTVQPADPKGIEARAKINDVMVKMGLKNQKKQFAAAASPEFWGAQFKKCIKCQGCTLNCPATFDLRLKPSAYEGKGDLPPSMNYHIARAAQIGGDCCNCGMCEDGCPVEIPLSLIYHEAAKRIGMEIK
;
A
#
# COMPACT_ATOMS: atom_id res chain seq x y z
N MET A 1 -29.21 -7.42 3.69
CA MET A 1 -28.25 -8.43 3.21
C MET A 1 -27.38 -7.80 2.15
N VAL A 2 -26.14 -7.51 2.51
CA VAL A 2 -25.11 -6.98 1.60
C VAL A 2 -24.66 -8.06 0.61
N LYS A 3 -24.43 -7.70 -0.64
CA LYS A 3 -24.04 -8.61 -1.74
C LYS A 3 -22.73 -8.20 -2.39
N VAL A 4 -22.08 -9.16 -3.04
CA VAL A 4 -20.90 -8.87 -3.88
C VAL A 4 -21.29 -7.89 -4.99
N LYS A 5 -20.41 -6.91 -5.25
CA LYS A 5 -20.59 -5.74 -6.12
C LYS A 5 -21.45 -4.60 -5.55
N ASP A 6 -21.95 -4.72 -4.32
CA ASP A 6 -22.56 -3.56 -3.67
C ASP A 6 -21.53 -2.44 -3.50
N MET A 7 -21.96 -1.21 -3.79
CA MET A 7 -21.19 0.01 -3.57
C MET A 7 -21.92 0.88 -2.55
N LEU A 8 -21.25 1.14 -1.44
CA LEU A 8 -21.86 1.72 -0.24
C LEU A 8 -21.06 2.93 0.24
N TYR A 9 -21.73 3.86 0.90
CA TYR A 9 -21.08 4.76 1.85
C TYR A 9 -21.26 4.18 3.25
N ALA A 10 -20.15 4.04 3.97
CA ALA A 10 -20.11 3.45 5.30
C ALA A 10 -19.47 4.41 6.30
N CYS A 11 -20.02 4.45 7.52
CA CYS A 11 -19.47 5.18 8.65
C CYS A 11 -19.40 4.26 9.87
N ALA A 12 -18.38 4.44 10.71
CA ALA A 12 -18.34 3.85 12.04
C ALA A 12 -19.48 4.42 12.88
N ALA A 13 -20.21 3.55 13.58
CA ALA A 13 -21.24 3.97 14.53
C ALA A 13 -20.63 4.52 15.82
N ASN A 14 -19.42 4.07 16.18
CA ASN A 14 -18.68 4.59 17.31
C ASN A 14 -18.04 5.95 16.95
N GLU A 15 -18.39 7.01 17.68
CA GLU A 15 -17.93 8.37 17.41
C GLU A 15 -16.41 8.52 17.50
N ASN A 16 -15.75 7.87 18.46
CA ASN A 16 -14.29 7.92 18.60
C ASN A 16 -13.61 7.30 17.38
N ILE A 17 -14.10 6.16 16.89
CA ILE A 17 -13.59 5.52 15.67
C ILE A 17 -13.87 6.40 14.44
N CYS A 18 -15.06 7.01 14.37
CA CYS A 18 -15.44 7.90 13.28
C CYS A 18 -14.52 9.11 13.18
N GLN A 19 -14.19 9.75 14.32
CA GLN A 19 -13.30 10.90 14.40
C GLN A 19 -11.83 10.54 14.17
N ALA A 20 -11.37 9.39 14.68
CA ALA A 20 -9.99 8.95 14.50
C ALA A 20 -9.69 8.43 13.08
N GLY A 21 -10.72 7.95 12.37
CA GLY A 21 -10.59 7.44 11.02
C GLY A 21 -10.39 8.52 9.96
N GLU A 22 -9.76 8.16 8.85
CA GLU A 22 -9.51 9.12 7.76
C GLU A 22 -10.81 9.61 7.11
N CYS A 23 -11.76 8.69 6.88
CA CYS A 23 -12.98 8.96 6.14
C CYS A 23 -14.17 8.26 6.81
N GLY A 24 -14.63 8.75 7.96
CA GLY A 24 -15.75 8.15 8.69
C GLY A 24 -15.45 6.83 9.39
N GLY A 25 -14.19 6.41 9.51
CA GLY A 25 -13.77 5.31 10.39
C GLY A 25 -14.22 3.89 10.02
N ALA A 26 -14.87 3.67 8.87
CA ALA A 26 -15.47 2.38 8.55
C ALA A 26 -14.46 1.22 8.50
N VAL A 27 -13.26 1.42 7.95
CA VAL A 27 -12.22 0.38 7.91
C VAL A 27 -11.85 -0.09 9.31
N THR A 28 -11.59 0.86 10.22
CA THR A 28 -11.28 0.57 11.62
C THR A 28 -12.43 -0.17 12.29
N ALA A 29 -13.68 0.30 12.13
CA ALA A 29 -14.86 -0.35 12.71
C ALA A 29 -15.08 -1.78 12.16
N LEU A 30 -14.85 -2.01 10.87
CA LEU A 30 -14.96 -3.33 10.25
C LEU A 30 -13.89 -4.29 10.79
N LEU A 31 -12.65 -3.82 10.96
CA LEU A 31 -11.57 -4.61 11.56
C LEU A 31 -11.86 -4.92 13.04
N THR A 32 -12.35 -3.94 13.80
CA THR A 32 -12.80 -4.11 15.18
C THR A 32 -13.88 -5.19 15.26
N TYR A 33 -14.93 -5.07 14.45
CA TYR A 33 -15.99 -6.05 14.40
C TYR A 33 -15.50 -7.45 13.99
N ALA A 34 -14.59 -7.55 13.02
CA ALA A 34 -14.03 -8.82 12.57
C ALA A 34 -13.36 -9.59 13.73
N LEU A 35 -12.68 -8.87 14.62
CA LEU A 35 -12.03 -9.46 15.79
C LEU A 35 -13.03 -9.75 16.92
N GLU A 36 -13.95 -8.83 17.23
CA GLU A 36 -15.01 -9.01 18.25
C GLU A 36 -15.91 -10.21 17.96
N SER A 37 -16.31 -10.37 16.69
CA SER A 37 -17.15 -11.47 16.22
C SER A 37 -16.41 -12.79 16.05
N LYS A 38 -15.09 -12.82 16.28
CA LYS A 38 -14.21 -13.97 16.03
C LYS A 38 -14.25 -14.47 14.58
N MET A 39 -14.57 -13.58 13.63
CA MET A 39 -14.41 -13.86 12.20
C MET A 39 -12.92 -14.08 11.86
N VAL A 40 -12.05 -13.37 12.58
CA VAL A 40 -10.60 -13.55 12.56
C VAL A 40 -10.05 -13.70 13.98
N ASP A 41 -8.88 -14.29 14.11
CA ASP A 41 -8.18 -14.50 15.38
C ASP A 41 -7.27 -13.31 15.75
N ALA A 42 -6.85 -12.52 14.75
CA ALA A 42 -6.00 -11.35 14.92
C ALA A 42 -6.22 -10.34 13.79
N VAL A 43 -5.88 -9.08 14.07
CA VAL A 43 -5.78 -8.02 13.06
C VAL A 43 -4.32 -7.59 12.94
N VAL A 44 -3.78 -7.53 11.73
CA VAL A 44 -2.49 -6.89 11.45
C VAL A 44 -2.77 -5.55 10.81
N ALA A 45 -2.41 -4.46 11.49
CA ALA A 45 -2.61 -3.10 11.02
C ALA A 45 -1.38 -2.24 11.34
N VAL A 46 -1.38 -0.98 10.93
CA VAL A 46 -0.22 -0.09 11.10
C VAL A 46 -0.54 0.96 12.15
N THR A 47 0.31 1.09 13.17
CA THR A 47 0.23 2.14 14.17
C THR A 47 1.29 3.21 13.90
N LYS A 48 1.03 4.42 14.39
CA LYS A 48 2.05 5.46 14.47
C LYS A 48 3.17 5.01 15.42
N GLY A 49 4.42 5.12 14.98
CA GLY A 49 5.61 4.89 15.78
C GLY A 49 6.02 6.16 16.52
N ALA A 50 7.24 6.65 16.26
CA ALA A 50 7.72 7.90 16.84
C ALA A 50 6.87 9.12 16.41
N ASP A 51 6.46 9.15 15.15
CA ASP A 51 5.74 10.26 14.52
C ASP A 51 4.87 9.76 13.34
N VAL A 52 4.22 10.67 12.60
CA VAL A 52 3.35 10.32 11.46
C VAL A 52 4.09 9.73 10.24
N TYR A 53 5.41 9.87 10.20
CA TYR A 53 6.28 9.35 9.13
C TYR A 53 6.80 7.94 9.45
N ASP A 54 6.70 7.51 10.70
CA ASP A 54 7.08 6.18 11.19
C ASP A 54 5.84 5.28 11.39
N GLY A 55 5.69 4.29 10.52
CA GLY A 55 4.60 3.31 10.60
C GLY A 55 5.10 1.97 11.10
N VAL A 56 4.47 1.43 12.14
CA VAL A 56 4.82 0.17 12.77
C VAL A 56 3.73 -0.86 12.50
N PRO A 57 4.00 -1.97 11.79
CA PRO A 57 3.08 -3.08 11.71
C PRO A 57 2.86 -3.71 13.09
N THR A 58 1.61 -3.81 13.50
CA THR A 58 1.20 -4.21 14.85
C THR A 58 0.15 -5.31 14.76
N ILE A 59 0.28 -6.32 15.61
CA ILE A 59 -0.68 -7.42 15.76
C ILE A 59 -1.62 -7.06 16.90
N PHE A 60 -2.91 -6.96 16.60
CA PHE A 60 -3.97 -6.73 17.56
C PHE A 60 -4.72 -8.02 17.84
N THR A 61 -4.89 -8.31 19.13
CA THR A 61 -5.73 -9.42 19.64
C THR A 61 -6.81 -8.92 20.62
N ASP A 62 -6.75 -7.65 21.03
CA ASP A 62 -7.85 -6.95 21.71
C ASP A 62 -8.51 -5.97 20.73
N PRO A 63 -9.82 -6.12 20.42
CA PRO A 63 -10.53 -5.20 19.54
C PRO A 63 -10.50 -3.73 19.96
N LYS A 64 -10.40 -3.46 21.26
CA LYS A 64 -10.36 -2.09 21.80
C LYS A 64 -9.11 -1.32 21.37
N GLU A 65 -8.05 -2.04 21.02
CA GLU A 65 -6.78 -1.43 20.63
C GLU A 65 -6.70 -1.09 19.14
N ILE A 66 -7.59 -1.63 18.31
CA ILE A 66 -7.56 -1.42 16.84
C ILE A 66 -7.72 0.07 16.47
N ILE A 67 -8.38 0.87 17.31
CA ILE A 67 -8.46 2.32 17.09
C ILE A 67 -7.08 3.00 17.03
N LYS A 68 -6.04 2.42 17.63
CA LYS A 68 -4.66 2.92 17.57
C LYS A 68 -4.07 2.90 16.14
N SER A 69 -4.67 2.12 15.22
CA SER A 69 -4.29 2.09 13.81
C SER A 69 -5.21 2.92 12.89
N ALA A 70 -6.10 3.74 13.47
CA ALA A 70 -6.98 4.59 12.68
C ALA A 70 -6.20 5.75 12.02
N GLY A 71 -6.68 6.17 10.86
CA GLY A 71 -6.05 7.22 10.04
C GLY A 71 -5.06 6.67 9.01
N SER A 72 -4.52 7.58 8.20
CA SER A 72 -3.58 7.23 7.12
C SER A 72 -2.17 7.73 7.42
N LEU A 73 -1.18 6.87 7.22
CA LEU A 73 0.25 7.22 7.26
C LEU A 73 0.80 7.19 5.84
N HIS A 74 0.81 8.34 5.16
CA HIS A 74 1.19 8.42 3.74
C HIS A 74 2.71 8.36 3.55
N CYS A 75 3.46 8.76 4.58
CA CYS A 75 4.91 8.74 4.61
C CYS A 75 5.53 7.44 5.17
N ALA A 76 4.72 6.42 5.48
CA ALA A 76 5.17 5.13 6.02
C ALA A 76 4.97 3.97 5.01
N PRO A 77 5.89 3.77 4.05
CA PRO A 77 5.82 2.65 3.13
C PRO A 77 6.18 1.35 3.86
N LEU A 78 5.28 0.38 3.81
CA LEU A 78 5.41 -0.91 4.50
C LEU A 78 5.01 -2.06 3.57
N ALA A 79 5.48 -3.27 3.87
CA ALA A 79 5.12 -4.50 3.18
C ALA A 79 4.38 -5.46 4.12
N VAL A 80 3.11 -5.16 4.41
CA VAL A 80 2.34 -5.87 5.46
C VAL A 80 2.18 -7.36 5.18
N GLY A 81 2.12 -7.77 3.91
CA GLY A 81 2.08 -9.18 3.56
C GLY A 81 3.34 -9.95 3.95
N LYS A 82 4.53 -9.34 3.85
CA LYS A 82 5.79 -9.96 4.29
C LYS A 82 5.78 -10.14 5.80
N PHE A 83 5.28 -9.15 6.54
CA PHE A 83 5.12 -9.21 7.99
C PHE A 83 4.24 -10.40 8.41
N VAL A 84 3.12 -10.63 7.71
CA VAL A 84 2.26 -11.80 7.96
C VAL A 84 3.02 -13.11 7.78
N VAL A 85 3.89 -13.23 6.78
CA VAL A 85 4.69 -14.45 6.60
C VAL A 85 5.71 -14.63 7.74
N GLN A 86 6.44 -13.57 8.09
CA GLN A 86 7.52 -13.65 9.07
C GLN A 86 7.04 -13.84 10.51
N TYR A 87 5.96 -13.18 10.89
CA TYR A 87 5.54 -13.09 12.30
C TYR A 87 4.21 -13.81 12.58
N MET A 88 3.45 -14.18 11.55
CA MET A 88 2.14 -14.84 11.70
C MET A 88 2.04 -16.14 10.91
N ASN A 89 3.19 -16.78 10.61
CA ASN A 89 3.31 -18.03 9.86
C ASN A 89 2.49 -18.04 8.55
N GLY A 90 2.40 -16.90 7.87
CA GLY A 90 1.67 -16.79 6.61
C GLY A 90 0.17 -17.08 6.74
N ALA A 91 -0.43 -16.83 7.91
CA ALA A 91 -1.83 -17.14 8.21
C ALA A 91 -2.19 -18.64 8.05
N LYS A 92 -1.22 -19.55 8.20
CA LYS A 92 -1.50 -21.00 8.11
C LYS A 92 -2.29 -21.51 9.30
N ASP A 93 -2.03 -20.95 10.49
CA ASP A 93 -2.61 -21.44 11.75
C ASP A 93 -3.70 -20.51 12.34
N LYS A 94 -3.85 -19.31 11.78
CA LYS A 94 -4.76 -18.27 12.28
C LYS A 94 -5.43 -17.54 11.13
N LYS A 95 -6.68 -17.15 11.35
CA LYS A 95 -7.41 -16.21 10.49
C LYS A 95 -6.99 -14.79 10.84
N ILE A 96 -6.63 -14.00 9.84
CA ILE A 96 -6.06 -12.66 10.03
C ILE A 96 -6.79 -11.67 9.14
N ALA A 97 -7.25 -10.56 9.72
CA ALA A 97 -7.69 -9.41 8.94
C ALA A 97 -6.59 -8.36 8.85
N LEU A 98 -6.50 -7.67 7.72
CA LEU A 98 -5.52 -6.60 7.52
C LEU A 98 -5.98 -5.59 6.47
N PRO A 99 -5.71 -4.29 6.68
CA PRO A 99 -5.85 -3.31 5.63
C PRO A 99 -4.70 -3.45 4.62
N VAL A 100 -5.00 -3.36 3.33
CA VAL A 100 -3.99 -3.55 2.26
C VAL A 100 -4.05 -2.43 1.22
N LYS A 101 -2.89 -1.87 0.88
CA LYS A 101 -2.76 -1.05 -0.34
C LYS A 101 -2.75 -1.99 -1.57
N PRO A 102 -2.97 -1.49 -2.79
CA PRO A 102 -2.95 -2.32 -3.99
C PRO A 102 -1.67 -3.15 -4.17
N CYS A 103 -0.50 -2.58 -3.84
CA CYS A 103 0.77 -3.31 -3.90
C CYS A 103 0.89 -4.40 -2.83
N ASP A 104 0.31 -4.20 -1.63
CA ASP A 104 0.27 -5.20 -0.57
C ASP A 104 -0.63 -6.37 -0.95
N ALA A 105 -1.83 -6.07 -1.46
CA ALA A 105 -2.78 -7.08 -1.92
C ALA A 105 -2.17 -7.97 -3.02
N ARG A 106 -1.57 -7.36 -4.05
CA ARG A 106 -0.86 -8.12 -5.11
C ARG A 106 0.30 -8.96 -4.55
N ALA A 107 1.09 -8.40 -3.63
CA ALA A 107 2.18 -9.14 -3.01
C ALA A 107 1.68 -10.36 -2.23
N ILE A 108 0.56 -10.22 -1.50
CA ILE A 108 -0.09 -11.33 -0.81
C ILE A 108 -0.55 -12.41 -1.80
N LEU A 109 -1.14 -12.05 -2.94
CA LEU A 109 -1.53 -13.01 -3.98
C LEU A 109 -0.32 -13.77 -4.53
N VAL A 110 0.79 -13.07 -4.79
CA VAL A 110 2.06 -13.71 -5.20
C VAL A 110 2.56 -14.69 -4.14
N MET A 111 2.58 -14.27 -2.87
CA MET A 111 3.01 -15.12 -1.77
C MET A 111 2.10 -16.34 -1.59
N ALA A 112 0.79 -16.18 -1.80
CA ALA A 112 -0.17 -17.28 -1.79
C ALA A 112 0.08 -18.27 -2.92
N LYS A 113 0.30 -17.80 -4.16
CA LYS A 113 0.70 -18.63 -5.31
C LYS A 113 1.99 -19.42 -5.03
N ARG A 114 2.90 -18.85 -4.23
CA ARG A 114 4.15 -19.50 -3.80
C ARG A 114 4.00 -20.37 -2.54
N GLY A 115 2.79 -20.59 -2.03
CA GLY A 115 2.53 -21.43 -0.84
C GLY A 115 2.99 -20.83 0.50
N LYS A 116 3.34 -19.54 0.50
CA LYS A 116 3.85 -18.85 1.70
C LYS A 116 2.74 -18.31 2.58
N VAL A 117 1.60 -17.98 1.97
CA VAL A 117 0.42 -17.44 2.65
C VAL A 117 -0.79 -18.31 2.36
N ASN A 118 -1.58 -18.63 3.39
CA ASN A 118 -2.91 -19.19 3.20
C ASN A 118 -3.91 -18.04 2.99
N LYS A 119 -4.28 -17.77 1.73
CA LYS A 119 -5.22 -16.70 1.37
C LYS A 119 -6.62 -16.92 1.94
N ASP A 120 -7.03 -18.16 2.17
CA ASP A 120 -8.37 -18.45 2.66
C ASP A 120 -8.55 -18.01 4.12
N ASN A 121 -7.46 -18.00 4.88
CA ASN A 121 -7.41 -17.47 6.24
C ASN A 121 -7.18 -15.95 6.30
N LEU A 122 -7.04 -15.26 5.17
CA LEU A 122 -6.95 -13.80 5.16
C LEU A 122 -8.29 -13.14 4.85
N LEU A 123 -8.55 -12.05 5.57
CA LEU A 123 -9.59 -11.06 5.30
C LEU A 123 -8.92 -9.72 4.94
N MET A 124 -8.88 -9.41 3.64
CA MET A 124 -8.19 -8.22 3.15
C MET A 124 -9.18 -7.05 2.99
N VAL A 125 -8.98 -5.99 3.78
CA VAL A 125 -9.74 -4.73 3.64
C VAL A 125 -8.89 -3.75 2.82
N GLY A 126 -9.10 -3.73 1.50
CA GLY A 126 -8.31 -2.92 0.60
C GLY A 126 -8.59 -1.42 0.76
N VAL A 127 -7.57 -0.58 0.64
CA VAL A 127 -7.70 0.89 0.65
C VAL A 127 -7.20 1.49 -0.67
N ASN A 128 -7.96 2.41 -1.26
CA ASN A 128 -7.53 3.10 -2.47
C ASN A 128 -6.27 3.93 -2.22
N CYS A 129 -5.31 3.86 -3.14
CA CYS A 129 -3.98 4.44 -2.89
C CYS A 129 -3.54 5.32 -4.06
N GLY A 130 -3.30 6.61 -3.77
CA GLY A 130 -2.70 7.56 -4.71
C GLY A 130 -1.17 7.45 -4.80
N GLY A 131 -0.55 6.85 -3.78
CA GLY A 131 0.88 6.66 -3.61
C GLY A 131 1.31 6.93 -2.17
N THR A 132 2.60 6.84 -1.91
CA THR A 132 3.21 7.05 -0.58
C THR A 132 4.51 7.83 -0.77
N VAL A 133 4.97 8.49 0.28
CA VAL A 133 6.23 9.26 0.33
C VAL A 133 7.23 8.49 1.21
N ARG A 134 8.54 8.67 1.01
CA ARG A 134 9.54 8.08 1.92
C ARG A 134 9.59 8.89 3.22
N PRO A 135 9.81 8.28 4.40
CA PRO A 135 9.77 9.00 5.68
C PRO A 135 10.66 10.24 5.73
N ILE A 136 11.94 10.09 5.37
CA ILE A 136 12.92 11.19 5.37
C ILE A 136 12.54 12.29 4.37
N VAL A 137 12.11 11.89 3.17
CA VAL A 137 11.64 12.84 2.15
C VAL A 137 10.40 13.58 2.63
N GLY A 138 9.48 12.92 3.34
CA GLY A 138 8.31 13.53 3.95
C GLY A 138 8.69 14.55 5.01
N ARG A 139 9.65 14.24 5.89
CA ARG A 139 10.15 15.22 6.89
C ARG A 139 10.79 16.43 6.22
N GLU A 140 11.66 16.23 5.24
CA GLU A 140 12.28 17.33 4.49
C GLU A 140 11.26 18.19 3.71
N MET A 141 10.25 17.54 3.11
CA MET A 141 9.16 18.21 2.40
C MET A 141 8.44 19.19 3.32
N ILE A 142 8.19 18.78 4.56
CA ILE A 142 7.43 19.55 5.54
C ILE A 142 8.19 20.80 5.97
N GLU A 143 9.49 20.68 6.23
CA GLU A 143 10.34 21.83 6.52
C GLU A 143 10.39 22.80 5.34
N LYS A 144 10.65 22.28 4.13
CA LYS A 144 10.95 23.10 2.94
C LYS A 144 9.71 23.76 2.33
N TYR A 145 8.58 23.05 2.25
CA TYR A 145 7.39 23.51 1.52
C TYR A 145 6.26 24.02 2.42
N TYR A 146 6.25 23.64 3.70
CA TYR A 146 5.21 24.06 4.64
C TYR A 146 5.70 25.05 5.69
N GLY A 147 7.03 25.18 5.84
CA GLY A 147 7.67 26.07 6.82
C GLY A 147 7.28 25.72 8.26
N VAL A 148 7.08 24.44 8.55
CA VAL A 148 6.76 23.94 9.89
C VAL A 148 7.72 22.83 10.29
N SER A 149 7.88 22.62 11.60
CA SER A 149 8.59 21.43 12.09
C SER A 149 7.81 20.16 11.74
N PRO A 150 8.47 19.11 11.20
CA PRO A 150 7.83 17.81 10.97
C PRO A 150 7.25 17.21 12.26
N ASP A 151 7.88 17.50 13.40
CA ASP A 151 7.43 16.99 14.70
C ASP A 151 6.12 17.63 15.18
N ASP A 152 5.68 18.71 14.54
CA ASP A 152 4.41 19.37 14.81
C ASP A 152 3.26 18.87 13.95
N VAL A 153 3.51 17.97 12.99
CA VAL A 153 2.46 17.37 12.16
C VAL A 153 1.79 16.22 12.91
N VAL A 154 0.47 16.29 13.03
CA VAL A 154 -0.34 15.27 13.73
C VAL A 154 -1.21 14.44 12.77
N LYS A 155 -1.43 14.93 11.55
CA LYS A 155 -2.21 14.24 10.52
C LYS A 155 -1.73 14.61 9.11
N GLU A 156 -1.78 13.64 8.21
CA GLU A 156 -1.51 13.79 6.78
C GLU A 156 -2.71 13.30 5.96
N GLU A 157 -3.09 14.03 4.92
CA GLU A 157 -4.14 13.63 3.99
C GLU A 157 -3.72 13.90 2.54
N ILE A 158 -4.09 12.99 1.64
CA ILE A 158 -3.99 13.23 0.19
C ILE A 158 -5.40 13.35 -0.39
N ALA A 159 -5.75 14.57 -0.78
CA ALA A 159 -7.04 14.88 -1.37
C ALA A 159 -6.91 15.89 -2.50
N LYS A 160 -7.69 15.67 -3.58
CA LYS A 160 -7.80 16.61 -4.72
C LYS A 160 -6.45 17.07 -5.32
N GLY A 161 -5.46 16.17 -5.37
CA GLY A 161 -4.13 16.45 -5.92
C GLY A 161 -3.21 17.23 -4.99
N LYS A 162 -3.60 17.43 -3.73
CA LYS A 162 -2.79 18.13 -2.73
C LYS A 162 -2.36 17.18 -1.61
N PHE A 163 -1.18 17.43 -1.08
CA PHE A 163 -0.71 16.86 0.18
C PHE A 163 -1.06 17.85 1.28
N ILE A 164 -1.90 17.42 2.22
CA ILE A 164 -2.49 18.25 3.26
C ILE A 164 -1.91 17.79 4.60
N ILE A 165 -1.52 18.74 5.43
CA ILE A 165 -1.12 18.48 6.81
C ILE A 165 -2.01 19.21 7.80
N VAL A 166 -2.14 18.62 8.98
CA VAL A 166 -2.71 19.27 10.16
C VAL A 166 -1.63 19.31 11.23
N THR A 167 -1.37 20.49 11.78
CA THR A 167 -0.38 20.68 12.85
C THR A 167 -1.02 20.52 14.24
N LYS A 168 -0.21 20.42 15.29
CA LYS A 168 -0.67 20.43 16.70
C LYS A 168 -1.53 21.64 17.05
N ASN A 169 -1.31 22.76 16.36
CA ASN A 169 -2.09 24.00 16.54
C ASN A 169 -3.37 24.02 15.67
N HIS A 170 -3.73 22.89 15.07
CA HIS A 170 -4.88 22.74 14.18
C HIS A 170 -4.82 23.62 12.91
N GLU A 171 -3.61 24.02 12.49
CA GLU A 171 -3.44 24.68 11.19
C GLU A 171 -3.52 23.65 10.07
N HIS A 172 -4.31 23.97 9.04
CA HIS A 172 -4.38 23.22 7.81
C HIS A 172 -3.47 23.88 6.76
N LYS A 173 -2.51 23.13 6.24
CA LYS A 173 -1.64 23.58 5.15
C LYS A 173 -1.65 22.56 4.02
N GLU A 174 -1.57 23.03 2.78
CA GLU A 174 -1.66 22.19 1.59
C GLU A 174 -0.68 22.63 0.51
N VAL A 175 -0.05 21.67 -0.17
CA VAL A 175 0.85 21.89 -1.30
C VAL A 175 0.47 20.93 -2.43
N SER A 176 0.68 21.35 -3.68
CA SER A 176 0.40 20.52 -4.86
C SER A 176 1.31 19.29 -4.89
N ILE A 177 0.75 18.09 -5.10
CA ILE A 177 1.55 16.87 -5.26
C ILE A 177 2.44 16.94 -6.50
N ASP A 178 1.95 17.54 -7.59
CA ASP A 178 2.73 17.64 -8.83
C ASP A 178 3.97 18.54 -8.62
N GLU A 179 3.82 19.63 -7.86
CA GLU A 179 4.92 20.53 -7.48
C GLU A 179 5.96 19.78 -6.62
N LEU A 180 5.49 19.03 -5.63
CA LEU A 180 6.38 18.22 -4.78
C LEU A 180 7.11 17.15 -5.60
N GLU A 181 6.44 16.51 -6.56
CA GLU A 181 7.06 15.51 -7.44
C GLU A 181 8.12 16.08 -8.37
N GLU A 182 7.86 17.26 -8.95
CA GLU A 182 8.81 17.96 -9.82
C GLU A 182 10.13 18.26 -9.11
N HIS A 183 10.06 18.56 -7.81
CA HIS A 183 11.22 18.86 -6.98
C HIS A 183 11.78 17.64 -6.21
N GLY A 184 11.24 16.43 -6.44
CA GLY A 184 11.74 15.20 -5.83
C GLY A 184 11.28 14.93 -4.40
N TYR A 185 10.33 15.72 -3.88
CA TYR A 185 9.75 15.56 -2.54
C TYR A 185 8.42 14.80 -2.53
N GLY A 186 7.83 14.54 -3.68
CA GLY A 186 6.51 13.91 -3.81
C GLY A 186 6.48 12.41 -3.60
N ARG A 187 5.51 11.74 -4.23
CA ARG A 187 5.31 10.29 -4.06
C ARG A 187 6.54 9.52 -4.59
N ARG A 188 6.80 8.35 -4.00
CA ARG A 188 7.83 7.41 -4.46
C ARG A 188 7.71 7.15 -5.96
N ASN A 189 8.84 7.07 -6.65
CA ASN A 189 8.91 6.86 -8.11
C ASN A 189 8.09 5.65 -8.57
N ASN A 190 8.08 4.57 -7.79
CA ASN A 190 7.29 3.38 -8.07
C ASN A 190 5.77 3.63 -7.95
N CYS A 191 5.35 4.45 -7.00
CA CYS A 191 3.95 4.84 -6.84
C CYS A 191 3.47 5.71 -8.02
N GLN A 192 4.32 6.61 -8.52
CA GLN A 192 4.02 7.47 -9.68
C GLN A 192 3.69 6.68 -10.94
N ARG A 193 4.28 5.48 -11.10
CA ARG A 193 4.04 4.57 -12.24
C ARG A 193 3.12 3.39 -11.92
N CYS A 194 2.45 3.38 -10.77
CA CYS A 194 1.47 2.35 -10.44
C CYS A 194 0.19 2.54 -11.26
N ASP A 195 -0.36 1.47 -11.81
CA ASP A 195 -1.57 1.44 -12.65
C ASP A 195 -2.74 0.70 -11.97
N VAL A 196 -2.60 0.36 -10.70
CA VAL A 196 -3.68 -0.19 -9.86
C VAL A 196 -3.84 0.70 -8.64
N LYS A 197 -5.02 1.30 -8.50
CA LYS A 197 -5.30 2.30 -7.47
C LYS A 197 -6.37 1.85 -6.50
N ILE A 198 -7.41 1.18 -7.01
CA ILE A 198 -8.47 0.56 -6.22
C ILE A 198 -8.18 -0.94 -6.12
N PRO A 199 -7.98 -1.49 -4.91
CA PRO A 199 -7.59 -2.89 -4.72
C PRO A 199 -8.80 -3.84 -4.75
N THR A 200 -9.47 -3.99 -5.90
CA THR A 200 -10.64 -4.88 -6.05
C THR A 200 -10.32 -6.38 -5.94
N MET A 201 -9.03 -6.75 -5.87
CA MET A 201 -8.61 -8.12 -5.55
C MET A 201 -8.65 -8.44 -4.03
N ALA A 202 -8.91 -7.45 -3.19
CA ALA A 202 -9.18 -7.62 -1.76
C ALA A 202 -10.62 -8.10 -1.53
N ASP A 203 -11.03 -8.33 -0.27
CA ASP A 203 -12.40 -8.71 0.05
C ASP A 203 -13.35 -7.50 0.03
N LEU A 204 -12.82 -6.32 0.39
CA LEU A 204 -13.45 -5.01 0.26
C LEU A 204 -12.47 -4.03 -0.39
N ALA A 205 -12.97 -3.10 -1.20
CA ALA A 205 -12.19 -1.97 -1.70
C ALA A 205 -12.74 -0.64 -1.17
N CYS A 206 -12.02 -0.06 -0.22
CA CYS A 206 -12.43 1.08 0.59
C CYS A 206 -11.69 2.38 0.23
N GLY A 207 -12.24 3.53 0.62
CA GLY A 207 -11.51 4.80 0.73
C GLY A 207 -12.37 6.03 0.42
N ASN A 208 -11.75 7.19 0.19
CA ASN A 208 -12.45 8.46 -0.02
C ASN A 208 -12.97 8.68 -1.45
N TRP A 209 -12.43 7.98 -2.46
CA TRP A 209 -12.77 8.27 -3.84
C TRP A 209 -14.22 7.91 -4.15
N GLY A 210 -14.99 8.91 -4.59
CA GLY A 210 -16.41 8.79 -4.91
C GLY A 210 -17.35 9.19 -3.79
N VAL A 211 -16.86 9.50 -2.59
CA VAL A 211 -17.71 10.06 -1.53
C VAL A 211 -17.93 11.55 -1.80
N ILE A 212 -19.18 11.93 -2.06
CA ILE A 212 -19.54 13.29 -2.49
C ILE A 212 -20.61 13.90 -1.58
N GLY A 213 -20.85 15.21 -1.77
CA GLY A 213 -21.91 15.93 -1.05
C GLY A 213 -21.63 16.05 0.44
N PRO A 214 -22.67 16.01 1.30
CA PRO A 214 -22.54 16.18 2.75
C PRO A 214 -21.66 15.13 3.45
N LEU A 215 -21.45 13.97 2.80
CA LEU A 215 -20.66 12.86 3.33
C LEU A 215 -19.19 12.91 2.90
N ALA A 216 -18.79 13.85 2.03
CA ALA A 216 -17.39 14.00 1.61
C ALA A 216 -16.48 14.21 2.83
N GLY A 217 -15.45 13.36 2.97
CA GLY A 217 -14.55 13.34 4.13
C GLY A 217 -15.15 12.74 5.41
N LYS A 218 -16.46 12.42 5.43
CA LYS A 218 -17.17 11.91 6.61
C LYS A 218 -17.63 10.46 6.49
N ALA A 219 -17.53 9.86 5.30
CA ALA A 219 -17.84 8.47 5.05
C ALA A 219 -16.74 7.79 4.23
N THR A 220 -16.68 6.46 4.30
CA THR A 220 -15.83 5.61 3.48
C THR A 220 -16.66 5.05 2.33
N PHE A 221 -16.19 5.20 1.09
CA PHE A 221 -16.71 4.41 -0.03
C PHE A 221 -16.28 2.95 0.16
N VAL A 222 -17.21 2.00 0.12
CA VAL A 222 -16.95 0.57 0.24
C VAL A 222 -17.52 -0.14 -0.98
N GLU A 223 -16.65 -0.77 -1.76
CA GLU A 223 -17.03 -1.73 -2.80
C GLU A 223 -16.82 -3.15 -2.26
N VAL A 224 -17.86 -3.99 -2.33
CA VAL A 224 -17.82 -5.37 -1.84
C VAL A 224 -17.30 -6.30 -2.93
N CYS A 225 -16.11 -6.86 -2.73
CA CYS A 225 -15.39 -7.59 -3.79
C CYS A 225 -15.45 -9.12 -3.61
N SER A 226 -15.83 -9.62 -2.44
CA SER A 226 -15.94 -11.06 -2.16
C SER A 226 -17.09 -11.41 -1.21
N GLU A 227 -17.44 -12.70 -1.15
CA GLU A 227 -18.39 -13.23 -0.17
C GLU A 227 -17.92 -13.04 1.28
N LYS A 228 -16.60 -13.07 1.55
CA LYS A 228 -16.07 -12.77 2.89
C LYS A 228 -16.31 -11.30 3.24
N GLY A 229 -16.08 -10.40 2.28
CA GLY A 229 -16.36 -8.98 2.42
C GLY A 229 -17.83 -8.70 2.66
N ALA A 230 -18.73 -9.35 1.90
CA ALA A 230 -20.17 -9.22 2.08
C ALA A 230 -20.61 -9.63 3.48
N LYS A 231 -20.13 -10.79 3.96
CA LYS A 231 -20.39 -11.29 5.33
C LYS A 231 -19.86 -10.33 6.41
N LEU A 232 -18.69 -9.75 6.20
CA LEU A 232 -18.11 -8.78 7.13
C LEU A 232 -19.00 -7.55 7.29
N VAL A 233 -19.38 -6.93 6.16
CA VAL A 233 -20.19 -5.71 6.19
C VAL A 233 -21.59 -6.00 6.73
N ASP A 234 -22.24 -7.08 6.27
CA ASP A 234 -23.59 -7.44 6.75
C ASP A 234 -23.58 -7.72 8.26
N GLY A 235 -22.60 -8.48 8.75
CA GLY A 235 -22.42 -8.73 10.17
C GLY A 235 -22.19 -7.44 10.98
N ALA A 236 -21.34 -6.54 10.48
CA ALA A 236 -21.04 -5.27 11.14
C ALA A 236 -22.26 -4.33 11.19
N VAL A 237 -23.09 -4.32 10.14
CA VAL A 237 -24.36 -3.57 10.12
C VAL A 237 -25.34 -4.15 11.13
N ASN A 238 -25.51 -5.48 11.16
CA ASN A 238 -26.41 -6.16 12.11
C ASN A 238 -25.97 -5.95 13.57
N ALA A 239 -24.66 -5.89 13.82
CA ALA A 239 -24.08 -5.58 15.13
C ALA A 239 -24.05 -4.08 15.45
N LYS A 240 -24.55 -3.21 14.54
CA LYS A 240 -24.51 -1.74 14.67
C LYS A 240 -23.09 -1.18 14.86
N ALA A 241 -22.06 -1.88 14.37
CA ALA A 241 -20.69 -1.39 14.36
C ALA A 241 -20.46 -0.34 13.27
N VAL A 242 -21.18 -0.46 12.15
CA VAL A 242 -21.18 0.50 11.04
C VAL A 242 -22.60 0.83 10.60
N THR A 243 -22.78 2.05 10.10
CA THR A 243 -23.96 2.45 9.33
C THR A 243 -23.60 2.47 7.86
N VAL A 244 -24.52 2.04 6.99
CA VAL A 244 -24.31 2.01 5.54
C VAL A 244 -25.52 2.57 4.81
N GLN A 245 -25.26 3.19 3.66
CA GLN A 245 -26.26 3.55 2.67
C GLN A 245 -25.72 3.25 1.27
N PRO A 246 -26.58 3.06 0.24
CA PRO A 246 -26.12 2.97 -1.13
C PRO A 246 -25.27 4.19 -1.52
N ALA A 247 -24.18 3.96 -2.26
CA ALA A 247 -23.38 5.03 -2.81
C ALA A 247 -24.20 5.86 -3.82
N ASP A 248 -23.99 7.18 -3.83
CA ASP A 248 -24.62 8.06 -4.82
C ASP A 248 -24.17 7.65 -6.23
N PRO A 249 -25.08 7.50 -7.21
CA PRO A 249 -24.70 7.20 -8.60
C PRO A 249 -23.64 8.14 -9.19
N LYS A 250 -23.72 9.45 -8.88
CA LYS A 250 -22.69 10.43 -9.28
C LYS A 250 -21.37 10.21 -8.55
N GLY A 251 -21.43 9.68 -7.34
CA GLY A 251 -20.25 9.27 -6.56
C GLY A 251 -19.56 8.05 -7.17
N ILE A 252 -20.33 7.07 -7.65
CA ILE A 252 -19.81 5.91 -8.39
C ILE A 252 -19.11 6.36 -9.68
N GLU A 253 -19.74 7.24 -10.47
CA GLU A 253 -19.14 7.84 -11.66
C GLU A 253 -17.86 8.63 -11.33
N ALA A 254 -17.89 9.43 -10.25
CA ALA A 254 -16.73 10.17 -9.79
C ALA A 254 -15.58 9.25 -9.38
N ARG A 255 -15.86 8.14 -8.66
CA ARG A 255 -14.88 7.13 -8.30
C ARG A 255 -14.22 6.53 -9.53
N ALA A 256 -15.02 6.11 -10.52
CA ALA A 256 -14.52 5.55 -11.76
C ALA A 256 -13.64 6.56 -12.53
N LYS A 257 -14.07 7.82 -12.61
CA LYS A 257 -13.32 8.90 -13.27
C LYS A 257 -11.99 9.19 -12.56
N ILE A 258 -11.99 9.29 -11.23
CA ILE A 258 -10.76 9.50 -10.45
C ILE A 258 -9.79 8.34 -10.68
N ASN A 259 -10.28 7.10 -10.63
CA ASN A 259 -9.47 5.92 -10.89
C ASN A 259 -8.86 5.96 -12.31
N ASP A 260 -9.66 6.25 -13.35
CA ASP A 260 -9.19 6.34 -14.73
C ASP A 260 -8.11 7.42 -14.90
N VAL A 261 -8.29 8.62 -14.32
CA VAL A 261 -7.28 9.68 -14.33
C VAL A 261 -5.98 9.20 -13.67
N MET A 262 -6.07 8.61 -12.48
CA MET A 262 -4.91 8.15 -11.72
C MET A 262 -4.17 6.98 -12.41
N VAL A 263 -4.90 6.10 -13.10
CA VAL A 263 -4.33 5.03 -13.92
C VAL A 263 -3.65 5.61 -15.15
N LYS A 264 -4.28 6.55 -15.88
CA LYS A 264 -3.68 7.23 -17.04
C LYS A 264 -2.40 7.97 -16.67
N MET A 265 -2.37 8.66 -15.52
CA MET A 265 -1.14 9.26 -14.98
C MET A 265 -0.07 8.20 -14.72
N GLY A 266 -0.44 7.08 -14.10
CA GLY A 266 0.43 5.93 -13.88
C GLY A 266 1.06 5.41 -15.17
N LEU A 267 0.24 5.19 -16.20
CA LEU A 267 0.68 4.70 -17.51
C LEU A 267 1.56 5.72 -18.25
N LYS A 268 1.27 7.02 -18.14
CA LYS A 268 2.14 8.09 -18.67
C LYS A 268 3.53 8.04 -18.02
N ASN A 269 3.58 7.88 -16.69
CA ASN A 269 4.83 7.75 -15.96
C ASN A 269 5.56 6.43 -16.24
N GLN A 270 4.84 5.32 -16.46
CA GLN A 270 5.44 4.08 -16.94
C GLN A 270 6.17 4.31 -18.26
N LYS A 271 5.51 4.92 -19.27
CA LYS A 271 6.15 5.22 -20.56
C LYS A 271 7.42 6.05 -20.39
N LYS A 272 7.36 7.13 -19.61
CA LYS A 272 8.52 8.01 -19.33
C LYS A 272 9.66 7.25 -18.64
N GLN A 273 9.37 6.57 -17.54
CA GLN A 273 10.39 5.93 -16.71
C GLN A 273 10.96 4.66 -17.36
N PHE A 274 10.14 3.86 -18.05
CA PHE A 274 10.60 2.67 -18.76
C PHE A 274 11.45 3.01 -19.97
N ALA A 275 11.15 4.08 -20.70
CA ALA A 275 12.02 4.54 -21.79
C ALA A 275 13.44 4.82 -21.29
N ALA A 276 13.59 5.42 -20.10
CA ALA A 276 14.89 5.66 -19.47
C ALA A 276 15.58 4.37 -18.99
N ALA A 277 14.80 3.34 -18.61
CA ALA A 277 15.32 2.08 -18.09
C ALA A 277 15.45 0.96 -19.14
N ALA A 278 15.03 1.18 -20.39
CA ALA A 278 14.92 0.11 -21.38
C ALA A 278 16.26 -0.40 -21.92
N SER A 279 17.34 0.37 -21.77
CA SER A 279 18.64 0.08 -22.38
C SER A 279 19.53 -0.82 -21.49
N PRO A 280 20.25 -1.80 -22.08
CA PRO A 280 21.26 -2.58 -21.35
C PRO A 280 22.36 -1.71 -20.72
N GLU A 281 22.70 -0.58 -21.34
CA GLU A 281 23.69 0.36 -20.82
C GLU A 281 23.22 1.00 -19.51
N PHE A 282 21.94 1.35 -19.39
CA PHE A 282 21.36 1.82 -18.14
C PHE A 282 21.49 0.75 -17.05
N TRP A 283 21.11 -0.48 -17.36
CA TRP A 283 21.19 -1.60 -16.41
C TRP A 283 22.63 -1.82 -15.94
N GLY A 284 23.57 -1.87 -16.89
CA GLY A 284 25.00 -1.98 -16.59
C GLY A 284 25.52 -0.85 -15.72
N ALA A 285 25.15 0.40 -16.01
CA ALA A 285 25.54 1.57 -15.22
C ALA A 285 24.99 1.52 -13.79
N GLN A 286 23.73 1.11 -13.60
CA GLN A 286 23.16 0.98 -12.26
C GLN A 286 23.76 -0.21 -11.49
N PHE A 287 23.91 -1.36 -12.13
CA PHE A 287 24.41 -2.57 -11.46
C PHE A 287 25.90 -2.52 -11.13
N LYS A 288 26.71 -1.70 -11.82
CA LYS A 288 28.09 -1.39 -11.41
C LYS A 288 28.20 -0.79 -10.01
N LYS A 289 27.12 -0.19 -9.48
CA LYS A 289 27.07 0.34 -8.10
C LYS A 289 26.87 -0.76 -7.05
N CYS A 290 26.48 -1.96 -7.45
CA CYS A 290 26.00 -2.98 -6.52
C CYS A 290 27.10 -3.50 -5.60
N ILE A 291 26.86 -3.44 -4.30
CA ILE A 291 27.74 -3.97 -3.26
C ILE A 291 27.35 -5.37 -2.78
N LYS A 292 26.53 -6.10 -3.55
CA LYS A 292 26.06 -7.48 -3.26
C LYS A 292 25.49 -7.69 -1.84
N CYS A 293 24.94 -6.66 -1.21
CA CYS A 293 24.40 -6.71 0.17
C CYS A 293 23.10 -7.54 0.33
N GLN A 294 22.51 -7.99 -0.79
CA GLN A 294 21.24 -8.74 -0.84
C GLN A 294 20.00 -8.03 -0.26
N GLY A 295 20.07 -6.71 0.01
CA GLY A 295 18.91 -5.93 0.44
C GLY A 295 17.73 -6.02 -0.54
N CYS A 296 18.02 -6.15 -1.84
CA CYS A 296 17.00 -6.34 -2.88
C CYS A 296 16.23 -7.67 -2.75
N THR A 297 16.84 -8.70 -2.19
CA THR A 297 16.20 -9.99 -1.84
C THR A 297 15.49 -9.84 -0.52
N LEU A 298 16.21 -9.45 0.53
CA LEU A 298 15.69 -9.36 1.90
C LEU A 298 14.41 -8.51 1.99
N ASN A 299 14.34 -7.40 1.26
CA ASN A 299 13.19 -6.50 1.31
C ASN A 299 12.06 -6.87 0.33
N CYS A 300 12.27 -7.80 -0.59
CA CYS A 300 11.24 -8.20 -1.56
C CYS A 300 10.17 -9.08 -0.89
N PRO A 301 8.89 -8.66 -0.84
CA PRO A 301 7.84 -9.46 -0.21
C PRO A 301 7.65 -10.82 -0.90
N ALA A 302 7.88 -10.91 -2.21
CA ALA A 302 7.68 -12.15 -2.96
C ALA A 302 8.78 -13.19 -2.74
N THR A 303 10.03 -12.77 -2.47
CA THR A 303 11.23 -13.64 -2.63
C THR A 303 12.28 -13.51 -1.52
N PHE A 304 11.94 -12.91 -0.38
CA PHE A 304 12.89 -12.64 0.72
C PHE A 304 13.57 -13.86 1.37
N ASP A 305 12.95 -15.03 1.31
CA ASP A 305 13.39 -16.30 1.89
C ASP A 305 14.12 -17.20 0.86
N LEU A 306 14.17 -16.78 -0.40
CA LEU A 306 14.71 -17.57 -1.48
C LEU A 306 16.20 -17.26 -1.67
N ARG A 307 17.02 -18.30 -1.55
CA ARG A 307 18.45 -18.21 -1.87
C ARG A 307 18.65 -17.99 -3.36
N LEU A 308 19.36 -16.92 -3.70
CA LEU A 308 19.76 -16.67 -5.08
C LEU A 308 20.72 -17.78 -5.53
N LYS A 309 20.47 -18.35 -6.72
CA LYS A 309 21.33 -19.33 -7.36
C LYS A 309 21.97 -18.69 -8.60
N PRO A 310 23.06 -17.93 -8.46
CA PRO A 310 23.76 -17.38 -9.61
C PRO A 310 24.44 -18.50 -10.42
N SER A 311 24.87 -18.20 -11.65
CA SER A 311 25.59 -19.17 -12.48
C SER A 311 26.91 -19.59 -11.84
N ALA A 312 27.46 -20.73 -12.29
CA ALA A 312 28.74 -21.25 -11.79
C ALA A 312 29.93 -20.29 -11.98
N TYR A 313 29.78 -19.28 -12.84
CA TYR A 313 30.79 -18.26 -13.13
C TYR A 313 30.70 -17.04 -12.21
N GLU A 314 29.74 -16.98 -11.29
CA GLU A 314 29.68 -15.93 -10.27
C GLU A 314 30.64 -16.26 -9.12
N GLY A 315 31.72 -15.49 -9.01
CA GLY A 315 32.69 -15.66 -7.94
C GLY A 315 32.19 -15.21 -6.57
N LYS A 316 32.86 -15.71 -5.53
CA LYS A 316 32.65 -15.27 -4.14
C LYS A 316 33.51 -14.03 -3.89
N GLY A 317 32.91 -12.98 -3.32
CA GLY A 317 33.62 -11.75 -2.97
C GLY A 317 33.74 -10.71 -4.08
N ASP A 318 33.35 -11.03 -5.33
CA ASP A 318 33.43 -10.08 -6.45
C ASP A 318 32.46 -8.91 -6.28
N LEU A 319 33.00 -7.69 -6.37
CA LEU A 319 32.25 -6.44 -6.34
C LEU A 319 32.72 -5.51 -7.48
N PRO A 320 31.79 -4.94 -8.28
CA PRO A 320 30.38 -5.28 -8.32
C PRO A 320 30.18 -6.74 -8.78
N PRO A 321 29.09 -7.42 -8.37
CA PRO A 321 28.80 -8.75 -8.84
C PRO A 321 28.59 -8.78 -10.36
N SER A 322 28.78 -9.95 -10.97
CA SER A 322 28.64 -10.05 -12.43
C SER A 322 27.18 -9.82 -12.86
N MET A 323 26.99 -9.50 -14.14
CA MET A 323 25.63 -9.38 -14.70
C MET A 323 24.78 -10.65 -14.49
N ASN A 324 25.40 -11.84 -14.42
CA ASN A 324 24.69 -13.09 -14.16
C ASN A 324 24.00 -13.11 -12.80
N TYR A 325 24.60 -12.52 -11.77
CA TYR A 325 23.96 -12.34 -10.46
C TYR A 325 22.67 -11.52 -10.57
N HIS A 326 22.73 -10.42 -11.33
CA HIS A 326 21.59 -9.52 -11.52
C HIS A 326 20.49 -10.15 -12.37
N ILE A 327 20.85 -10.89 -13.42
CA ILE A 327 19.91 -11.65 -14.25
C ILE A 327 19.22 -12.74 -13.42
N ALA A 328 19.99 -13.51 -12.63
CA ALA A 328 19.41 -14.50 -11.73
C ALA A 328 18.41 -13.87 -10.74
N ARG A 329 18.72 -12.67 -10.23
CA ARG A 329 17.83 -11.94 -9.34
C ARG A 329 16.56 -11.48 -10.05
N ALA A 330 16.69 -10.92 -11.24
CA ALA A 330 15.54 -10.51 -12.06
C ALA A 330 14.65 -11.72 -12.42
N ALA A 331 15.24 -12.85 -12.80
CA ALA A 331 14.53 -14.08 -13.12
C ALA A 331 13.80 -14.69 -11.92
N GLN A 332 14.37 -14.61 -10.72
CA GLN A 332 13.76 -15.08 -9.48
C GLN A 332 12.47 -14.29 -9.12
N ILE A 333 12.47 -12.99 -9.42
CA ILE A 333 11.28 -12.14 -9.30
C ILE A 333 10.32 -12.44 -10.45
N GLY A 334 10.81 -12.47 -11.69
CA GLY A 334 10.03 -12.75 -12.89
C GLY A 334 8.81 -11.82 -13.02
N GLY A 335 7.68 -12.39 -13.44
CA GLY A 335 6.40 -11.69 -13.52
C GLY A 335 5.77 -11.33 -12.17
N ASP A 336 6.36 -11.75 -11.05
CA ASP A 336 5.79 -11.54 -9.72
C ASP A 336 6.13 -10.14 -9.14
N CYS A 337 6.76 -9.26 -9.91
CA CYS A 337 7.07 -7.90 -9.46
C CYS A 337 5.78 -7.08 -9.24
N CYS A 338 5.44 -6.78 -7.99
CA CYS A 338 4.28 -5.94 -7.68
C CYS A 338 4.57 -4.42 -7.75
N ASN A 339 5.77 -4.00 -8.17
CA ASN A 339 6.19 -2.58 -8.20
C ASN A 339 6.04 -1.87 -6.82
N CYS A 340 6.27 -2.59 -5.71
CA CYS A 340 6.04 -2.08 -4.35
C CYS A 340 7.11 -1.11 -3.82
N GLY A 341 8.28 -1.03 -4.47
CA GLY A 341 9.38 -0.13 -4.09
C GLY A 341 10.34 -0.66 -3.03
N MET A 342 9.98 -1.69 -2.26
CA MET A 342 10.76 -2.14 -1.10
C MET A 342 12.23 -2.49 -1.39
N CYS A 343 12.51 -3.06 -2.57
CA CYS A 343 13.88 -3.37 -2.96
C CYS A 343 14.71 -2.12 -3.28
N GLU A 344 14.09 -1.07 -3.83
CA GLU A 344 14.71 0.20 -4.16
C GLU A 344 14.91 1.05 -2.90
N ASP A 345 13.89 1.15 -2.05
CA ASP A 345 13.96 1.84 -0.77
C ASP A 345 15.04 1.24 0.15
N GLY A 346 15.24 -0.09 0.10
CA GLY A 346 16.26 -0.79 0.87
C GLY A 346 17.63 -0.91 0.19
N CYS A 347 17.87 -0.22 -0.94
CA CYS A 347 19.16 -0.28 -1.63
C CYS A 347 20.11 0.80 -1.11
N PRO A 348 21.23 0.45 -0.44
CA PRO A 348 22.15 1.44 0.14
C PRO A 348 22.95 2.24 -0.90
N VAL A 349 22.89 1.81 -2.17
CA VAL A 349 23.60 2.43 -3.31
C VAL A 349 22.63 2.95 -4.36
N GLU A 350 21.36 3.15 -3.97
CA GLU A 350 20.33 3.87 -4.73
C GLU A 350 20.09 3.33 -6.15
N ILE A 351 20.20 2.01 -6.33
CA ILE A 351 19.84 1.37 -7.59
C ILE A 351 18.30 1.41 -7.70
N PRO A 352 17.73 1.89 -8.82
CA PRO A 352 16.28 1.97 -9.03
C PRO A 352 15.71 0.58 -9.36
N LEU A 353 15.85 -0.35 -8.42
CA LEU A 353 15.56 -1.77 -8.60
C LEU A 353 14.09 -2.00 -8.93
N SER A 354 13.19 -1.24 -8.32
CA SER A 354 11.77 -1.40 -8.59
C SER A 354 11.39 -0.92 -9.99
N LEU A 355 12.13 0.03 -10.57
CA LEU A 355 11.97 0.44 -11.97
C LEU A 355 12.45 -0.67 -12.90
N ILE A 356 13.67 -1.17 -12.68
CA ILE A 356 14.29 -2.24 -13.48
C ILE A 356 13.39 -3.49 -13.49
N TYR A 357 12.97 -3.97 -12.33
CA TYR A 357 12.17 -5.19 -12.24
C TYR A 357 10.73 -5.00 -12.73
N HIS A 358 10.14 -3.82 -12.58
CA HIS A 358 8.81 -3.56 -13.11
C HIS A 358 8.82 -3.46 -14.64
N GLU A 359 9.83 -2.79 -15.22
CA GLU A 359 10.03 -2.72 -16.66
C GLU A 359 10.22 -4.13 -17.24
N ALA A 360 11.09 -4.93 -16.62
CA ALA A 360 11.32 -6.32 -17.02
C ALA A 360 10.04 -7.16 -16.96
N ALA A 361 9.28 -7.06 -15.87
CA ALA A 361 8.01 -7.79 -15.69
C ALA A 361 6.96 -7.40 -16.73
N LYS A 362 6.88 -6.11 -17.10
CA LYS A 362 6.00 -5.61 -18.16
C LYS A 362 6.44 -6.12 -19.53
N ARG A 363 7.74 -6.15 -19.82
CA ARG A 363 8.31 -6.62 -21.09
C ARG A 363 8.03 -8.10 -21.35
N ILE A 364 8.04 -8.93 -20.30
CA ILE A 364 7.75 -10.37 -20.41
C ILE A 364 6.25 -10.71 -20.41
N GLY A 365 5.35 -9.74 -20.19
CA GLY A 365 3.90 -9.92 -20.30
C GLY A 365 3.24 -10.79 -19.21
N MET A 366 3.92 -11.07 -18.09
CA MET A 366 3.45 -11.99 -17.04
C MET A 366 2.86 -11.27 -15.81
N GLU A 367 2.05 -10.22 -16.00
CA GLU A 367 1.53 -9.46 -14.87
C GLU A 367 0.45 -10.21 -14.08
N ILE A 368 0.62 -10.23 -12.75
CA ILE A 368 -0.45 -10.63 -11.83
C ILE A 368 -1.36 -9.42 -11.62
N LYS A 369 -2.52 -9.45 -12.28
CA LYS A 369 -3.59 -8.44 -12.12
C LYS A 369 -4.44 -8.73 -10.89
#